data_AF-A0A0L0FQ89-F1
#
_entry.id   AF-A0A0L0FQ89-F1
#
_cell.length_a   1.000
_cell.length_b   1.000
_cell.length_c   1.000
_cell.angle_alpha   90.00
_cell.angle_beta   90.00
_cell.angle_gamma   90.00
#
_symmetry.space_group_name_H-M   'P 1'
#
loop_
_entity.id
_entity.type
_entity.pdbx_description
1 polymer ?
#
loop_
_entity_poly.entity_id
_entity_poly.type
_entity_poly.pdbx_seq_one_letter_code
_entity_poly.pdbx_strand_id
1 'polypeptide(L)'
;MGGHLVTYFMKWVESDLGGKGGKGWVAKHLHAFVGLASSALGMPKSVGALLSGEFKDTSALGGLNHLIDSNTLLGRAARAKLLQTWRSMYQMMPKGGDALWGNGIDSVDDFGENGTCHYMLTVFPNDAQNQKCRDGCSTPVPNFLTDGYSEMCERDEMMPNVTMSTFLDHFLTSQFANTAPILKQFSYGYSDTPEDNDDDPLKWYNALEFQLPNAPDMTIYSIYGIGKNTERGYAYQVLGRAEF
;
A
#
# COMPACT_ATOMS: atom_id res chain seq x y z
N MET A 1 11.17 -2.55 0.39
CA MET A 1 11.51 -3.28 1.64
C MET A 1 12.77 -2.79 2.30
N GLY A 2 13.93 -2.85 1.63
CA GLY A 2 15.24 -2.58 2.27
C GLY A 2 15.31 -1.24 3.03
N GLY A 3 14.70 -0.17 2.49
CA GLY A 3 14.58 1.11 3.17
C GLY A 3 13.97 1.05 4.57
N HIS A 4 12.86 0.33 4.73
CA HIS A 4 12.19 0.17 6.03
C HIS A 4 13.06 -0.55 7.06
N LEU A 5 13.86 -1.52 6.60
CA LEU A 5 14.79 -2.24 7.47
C LEU A 5 15.96 -1.35 7.90
N VAL A 6 16.44 -0.49 7.01
CA VAL A 6 17.51 0.46 7.33
C VAL A 6 17.03 1.50 8.33
N THR A 7 15.83 2.08 8.14
CA THR A 7 15.25 3.01 9.13
C THR A 7 15.04 2.34 10.48
N TYR A 8 14.52 1.10 10.49
CA TYR A 8 14.37 0.31 11.70
C TYR A 8 15.70 0.06 12.38
N PHE A 9 16.72 -0.39 11.63
CA PHE A 9 18.04 -0.68 12.16
C PHE A 9 18.68 0.55 12.81
N MET A 10 18.63 1.70 12.13
CA MET A 10 19.22 2.93 12.65
C MET A 10 18.57 3.38 13.96
N LYS A 11 17.27 3.16 14.14
CA LYS A 11 16.60 3.44 15.42
C LYS A 11 16.92 2.37 16.47
N TRP A 12 16.82 1.10 16.07
CA TRP A 12 17.11 -0.06 16.93
C TRP A 12 18.51 0.01 17.52
N VAL A 13 19.53 0.36 16.75
CA VAL A 13 20.93 0.34 17.21
C VAL A 13 21.20 1.41 18.27
N GLU A 14 20.53 2.56 18.22
CA GLU A 14 20.71 3.64 19.21
C GLU A 14 19.79 3.51 20.43
N SER A 15 18.69 2.75 20.32
CA SER A 15 17.69 2.59 21.39
C SER A 15 18.15 1.66 22.51
N ASP A 16 17.72 1.98 23.74
CA ASP A 16 17.90 1.13 24.93
C ASP A 16 17.07 -0.16 24.88
N LEU A 17 15.99 -0.19 24.10
CA LEU A 17 15.17 -1.38 23.85
C LEU A 17 15.79 -2.30 22.77
N GLY A 18 16.82 -1.83 22.06
CA GLY A 18 17.44 -2.52 20.94
C GLY A 18 18.93 -2.81 21.15
N GLY A 19 19.75 -2.33 20.22
CA GLY A 19 21.17 -2.61 20.13
C GLY A 19 22.05 -1.90 21.16
N LYS A 20 21.52 -0.90 21.89
CA LYS A 20 22.23 -0.18 22.98
C LYS A 20 23.60 0.38 22.54
N GLY A 21 23.72 0.79 21.30
CA GLY A 21 24.93 1.39 20.72
C GLY A 21 25.21 2.81 21.25
N GLY A 22 24.23 3.42 21.93
CA GLY A 22 24.29 4.78 22.43
C GLY A 22 23.89 5.83 21.40
N LYS A 23 23.51 7.01 21.87
CA LYS A 23 23.16 8.15 21.01
C LYS A 23 24.37 8.54 20.14
N GLY A 24 24.18 8.63 18.82
CA GLY A 24 25.23 8.98 17.87
C GLY A 24 26.02 7.78 17.33
N TRP A 25 25.60 6.54 17.60
CA TRP A 25 26.18 5.36 16.96
C TRP A 25 26.06 5.45 15.44
N VAL A 26 24.90 5.87 14.93
CA VAL A 26 24.65 6.02 13.49
C VAL A 26 25.61 7.07 12.92
N ALA A 27 25.73 8.23 13.56
CA ALA A 27 26.65 9.30 13.13
C ALA A 27 28.12 8.84 13.07
N LYS A 28 28.54 7.97 13.99
CA LYS A 28 29.92 7.48 14.08
C LYS A 28 30.24 6.39 13.05
N HIS A 29 29.27 5.56 12.70
CA HIS A 29 29.50 4.32 11.97
C HIS A 29 28.90 4.26 10.57
N LEU A 30 27.92 5.11 10.27
CA LEU A 30 27.27 5.17 8.96
C LEU A 30 27.63 6.48 8.27
N HIS A 31 28.40 6.38 7.19
CA HIS A 31 28.71 7.53 6.35
C HIS A 31 27.58 7.86 5.36
N ALA A 32 27.03 6.83 4.72
CA ALA A 32 25.95 7.00 3.75
C ALA A 32 25.02 5.80 3.67
N PHE A 33 23.75 6.06 3.36
CA PHE A 33 22.75 5.08 2.95
C PHE A 33 22.39 5.30 1.48
N VAL A 34 22.57 4.28 0.64
CA VAL A 34 22.21 4.33 -0.78
C VAL A 34 20.98 3.47 -1.04
N GLY A 35 19.82 4.12 -1.15
CA GLY A 35 18.55 3.49 -1.45
C GLY A 35 18.31 3.37 -2.95
N LEU A 36 18.39 2.15 -3.50
CA LEU A 36 17.96 1.83 -4.86
C LEU A 36 16.46 1.53 -4.87
N ALA A 37 15.65 2.41 -5.43
CA ALA A 37 14.18 2.29 -5.42
C ALA A 37 13.63 1.98 -4.01
N SER A 38 14.16 2.68 -3.01
CA SER A 38 13.79 2.48 -1.61
C SER A 38 12.35 2.94 -1.38
N SER A 39 11.49 2.01 -0.95
CA SER A 39 10.06 2.25 -0.70
C SER A 39 9.82 2.89 0.67
N ALA A 40 10.53 3.97 1.05
CA ALA A 40 10.52 4.49 2.43
C ALA A 40 9.13 4.82 2.99
N LEU A 41 8.21 5.30 2.13
CA LEU A 41 6.82 5.61 2.47
C LEU A 41 5.84 4.48 2.15
N GLY A 42 6.35 3.28 1.82
CA GLY A 42 5.55 2.20 1.24
C GLY A 42 5.43 2.32 -0.27
N MET A 43 4.60 1.47 -0.88
CA MET A 43 4.32 1.50 -2.32
C MET A 43 2.85 1.16 -2.59
N PRO A 44 2.12 1.92 -3.41
CA PRO A 44 0.74 1.59 -3.78
C PRO A 44 0.60 0.18 -4.37
N LYS A 45 1.66 -0.34 -5.01
CA LYS A 45 1.70 -1.69 -5.57
C LYS A 45 1.37 -2.81 -4.59
N SER A 46 1.60 -2.62 -3.30
CA SER A 46 1.22 -3.62 -2.29
C SER A 46 -0.29 -3.81 -2.20
N VAL A 47 -1.08 -2.76 -2.49
CA VAL A 47 -2.55 -2.81 -2.55
C VAL A 47 -2.98 -3.79 -3.63
N GLY A 48 -2.59 -3.55 -4.89
CA GLY A 48 -3.01 -4.39 -6.01
C GLY A 48 -2.56 -5.86 -5.88
N ALA A 49 -1.36 -6.06 -5.34
CA ALA A 49 -0.80 -7.37 -5.06
C ALA A 49 -1.63 -8.16 -4.03
N LEU A 50 -2.09 -7.52 -2.95
CA LEU A 50 -2.96 -8.15 -1.95
C LEU A 50 -4.37 -8.45 -2.48
N LEU A 51 -4.90 -7.58 -3.34
CA LEU A 51 -6.27 -7.72 -3.87
C LEU A 51 -6.38 -8.79 -4.95
N SER A 52 -5.47 -8.76 -5.91
CA SER A 52 -5.60 -9.52 -7.16
C SER A 52 -4.51 -10.57 -7.38
N GLY A 53 -3.45 -10.56 -6.57
CA GLY A 53 -2.29 -11.40 -6.83
C GLY A 53 -1.47 -10.96 -8.04
N GLU A 54 -1.66 -9.71 -8.49
CA GLU A 54 -1.00 -9.11 -9.64
C GLU A 54 -0.18 -7.88 -9.23
N PHE A 55 0.97 -7.70 -9.86
CA PHE A 55 1.75 -6.47 -9.83
C PHE A 55 1.45 -5.67 -11.10
N LYS A 56 1.58 -4.33 -11.08
CA LYS A 56 1.45 -3.50 -12.29
C LYS A 56 2.33 -4.00 -13.45
N ASP A 57 3.54 -4.47 -13.11
CA ASP A 57 4.50 -4.96 -14.10
C ASP A 57 4.07 -6.28 -14.73
N THR A 58 3.29 -7.11 -14.02
CA THR A 58 2.72 -8.35 -14.56
C THR A 58 1.40 -8.09 -15.29
N SER A 59 0.56 -7.16 -14.80
CA SER A 59 -0.69 -6.82 -15.48
C SER A 59 -0.45 -6.12 -16.83
N ALA A 60 0.66 -5.38 -16.96
CA ALA A 60 1.10 -4.79 -18.22
C ALA A 60 1.49 -5.82 -19.30
N LEU A 61 1.66 -7.11 -18.97
CA LEU A 61 2.01 -8.17 -19.92
C LEU A 61 0.81 -8.67 -20.76
N GLY A 62 -0.41 -8.19 -20.48
CA GLY A 62 -1.60 -8.50 -21.29
C GLY A 62 -1.86 -10.00 -21.43
N GLY A 63 -2.07 -10.48 -22.66
CA GLY A 63 -2.37 -11.89 -22.95
C GLY A 63 -1.27 -12.89 -22.52
N LEU A 64 -0.02 -12.45 -22.35
CA LEU A 64 1.05 -13.31 -21.83
C LEU A 64 0.86 -13.61 -20.33
N ASN A 65 0.27 -12.67 -19.58
CA ASN A 65 -0.11 -12.90 -18.19
C ASN A 65 -1.15 -14.03 -18.10
N HIS A 66 -2.08 -14.10 -19.04
CA HIS A 66 -3.06 -15.19 -19.11
C HIS A 66 -2.39 -16.56 -19.32
N LEU A 67 -1.30 -16.65 -20.08
CA LEU A 67 -0.55 -17.91 -20.24
C LEU A 67 0.16 -18.32 -18.95
N ILE A 68 0.69 -17.35 -18.20
CA ILE A 68 1.25 -17.60 -16.86
C ILE A 68 0.14 -18.02 -15.90
N ASP A 69 -1.01 -17.37 -15.95
CA ASP A 69 -2.15 -17.67 -15.09
C ASP A 69 -2.81 -19.03 -15.40
N SER A 70 -2.86 -19.41 -16.68
CA SER A 70 -3.50 -20.66 -17.12
C SER A 70 -2.58 -21.88 -17.01
N ASN A 71 -1.26 -21.70 -17.18
CA ASN A 71 -0.31 -22.82 -17.26
C ASN A 71 0.61 -22.97 -16.04
N THR A 72 0.46 -22.14 -15.00
CA THR A 72 1.22 -22.30 -13.74
C THR A 72 0.33 -22.76 -12.58
N LEU A 73 0.93 -23.47 -11.62
CA LEU A 73 0.28 -23.90 -10.38
C LEU A 73 -0.12 -22.73 -9.45
N LEU A 74 0.12 -21.47 -9.85
CA LEU A 74 -0.08 -20.25 -9.08
C LEU A 74 -0.87 -19.22 -9.90
N GLY A 75 -2.12 -19.53 -10.24
CA GLY A 75 -3.06 -18.57 -10.82
C GLY A 75 -3.33 -17.37 -9.90
N ARG A 76 -3.92 -16.29 -10.41
CA ARG A 76 -4.14 -15.00 -9.70
C ARG A 76 -4.69 -15.15 -8.29
N ALA A 77 -5.78 -15.90 -8.12
CA ALA A 77 -6.40 -16.11 -6.81
C ALA A 77 -5.48 -16.85 -5.82
N ALA A 78 -4.68 -17.82 -6.29
CA ALA A 78 -3.71 -18.51 -5.47
C ALA A 78 -2.55 -17.59 -5.08
N ARG A 79 -2.09 -16.72 -5.99
CA ARG A 79 -1.08 -15.70 -5.69
C ARG A 79 -1.58 -14.66 -4.70
N ALA A 80 -2.82 -14.19 -4.85
CA ALA A 80 -3.44 -13.25 -3.92
C ALA A 80 -3.45 -13.86 -2.50
N LYS A 81 -3.96 -15.09 -2.37
CA LYS A 81 -3.95 -15.82 -1.08
C LYS A 81 -2.54 -15.99 -0.51
N LEU A 82 -1.56 -16.32 -1.35
CA LEU A 82 -0.16 -16.43 -0.92
C LEU A 82 0.38 -15.08 -0.42
N LEU A 83 0.19 -14.00 -1.19
CA LEU A 83 0.68 -12.66 -0.85
C LEU A 83 -0.01 -12.10 0.40
N GLN A 84 -1.26 -12.47 0.65
CA GLN A 84 -1.98 -12.15 1.89
C GLN A 84 -1.38 -12.82 3.13
N THR A 85 -0.59 -13.89 2.98
CA THR A 85 0.16 -14.47 4.11
C THR A 85 1.50 -13.76 4.36
N TRP A 86 1.99 -12.99 3.39
CA TRP A 86 3.30 -12.36 3.47
C TRP A 86 3.23 -11.04 4.22
N ARG A 87 3.69 -11.05 5.48
CA ARG A 87 3.79 -9.88 6.35
C ARG A 87 4.57 -8.71 5.72
N SER A 88 5.51 -9.02 4.82
CA SER A 88 6.23 -8.00 4.05
C SER A 88 5.30 -7.13 3.21
N MET A 89 4.22 -7.69 2.65
CA MET A 89 3.27 -6.92 1.85
C MET A 89 2.57 -5.85 2.70
N TYR A 90 2.20 -6.21 3.93
CA TYR A 90 1.63 -5.28 4.89
C TYR A 90 2.65 -4.23 5.32
N GLN A 91 3.90 -4.61 5.60
CA GLN A 91 4.95 -3.64 5.92
C GLN A 91 5.19 -2.62 4.80
N MET A 92 5.01 -3.02 3.53
CA MET A 92 5.16 -2.14 2.35
C MET A 92 3.95 -1.26 2.06
N MET A 93 2.87 -1.39 2.82
CA MET A 93 1.71 -0.55 2.61
C MET A 93 2.09 0.94 2.72
N PRO A 94 1.45 1.79 1.88
CA PRO A 94 1.57 3.23 1.97
C PRO A 94 1.42 3.77 3.41
N LYS A 95 2.31 4.69 3.80
CA LYS A 95 2.39 5.32 5.14
C LYS A 95 2.09 6.80 5.06
N GLY A 96 1.56 7.37 6.13
CA GLY A 96 1.11 8.77 6.22
C GLY A 96 -0.38 8.95 5.89
N GLY A 97 -1.13 7.86 5.73
CA GLY A 97 -2.58 7.89 5.52
C GLY A 97 -3.03 8.86 4.43
N ASP A 98 -4.17 9.50 4.67
CA ASP A 98 -4.82 10.39 3.71
C ASP A 98 -4.09 11.74 3.56
N ALA A 99 -3.19 12.09 4.49
CA ALA A 99 -2.39 13.31 4.41
C ALA A 99 -1.36 13.24 3.26
N LEU A 100 -0.78 12.06 3.00
CA LEU A 100 0.15 11.85 1.88
C LEU A 100 -0.52 11.20 0.67
N TRP A 101 -1.47 10.29 0.89
CA TRP A 101 -2.07 9.49 -0.17
C TRP A 101 -3.48 9.94 -0.56
N GLY A 102 -3.86 11.15 -0.18
CA GLY A 102 -5.09 11.80 -0.61
C GLY A 102 -6.32 11.39 0.19
N ASN A 103 -7.27 12.33 0.24
CA ASN A 103 -8.47 12.24 1.07
C ASN A 103 -9.76 12.12 0.23
N GLY A 104 -9.65 11.79 -1.05
CA GLY A 104 -10.77 11.77 -2.01
C GLY A 104 -11.08 13.13 -2.66
N ILE A 105 -10.55 14.24 -2.14
CA ILE A 105 -10.78 15.60 -2.64
C ILE A 105 -9.50 16.21 -3.22
N ASP A 106 -8.37 16.00 -2.55
CA ASP A 106 -7.08 16.59 -2.88
C ASP A 106 -5.94 15.73 -2.32
N SER A 107 -4.74 15.95 -2.82
CA SER A 107 -3.50 15.36 -2.35
C SER A 107 -2.28 16.22 -2.68
N VAL A 108 -1.23 16.06 -1.89
CA VAL A 108 -0.03 16.91 -1.95
C VAL A 108 0.71 16.87 -3.29
N ASP A 109 0.44 15.86 -4.11
CA ASP A 109 1.04 15.65 -5.43
C ASP A 109 0.08 15.89 -6.61
N ASP A 110 -1.08 16.49 -6.38
CA ASP A 110 -2.02 16.87 -7.44
C ASP A 110 -1.55 18.13 -8.19
N PHE A 111 -0.74 17.93 -9.24
CA PHE A 111 -0.23 19.01 -10.10
C PHE A 111 -1.23 19.46 -11.18
N GLY A 112 -2.48 19.75 -10.78
CA GLY A 112 -3.49 20.35 -11.67
C GLY A 112 -4.12 19.39 -12.68
N GLU A 113 -4.00 18.07 -12.48
CA GLU A 113 -4.73 17.07 -13.25
C GLU A 113 -6.10 16.78 -12.61
N ASN A 114 -7.19 16.98 -13.37
CA ASN A 114 -8.53 16.58 -12.96
C ASN A 114 -8.68 15.06 -13.14
N GLY A 115 -8.56 14.26 -12.06
CA GLY A 115 -8.67 12.80 -12.14
C GLY A 115 -8.89 12.12 -10.78
N THR A 116 -9.05 10.79 -10.79
CA THR A 116 -9.26 9.91 -9.62
C THR A 116 -8.02 9.79 -8.71
N CYS A 117 -7.11 10.77 -8.77
CA CYS A 117 -5.80 10.79 -8.11
C CYS A 117 -5.88 10.87 -6.58
N HIS A 118 -7.06 11.19 -6.04
CA HIS A 118 -7.27 11.37 -4.61
C HIS A 118 -7.58 10.08 -3.85
N TYR A 119 -7.67 8.94 -4.54
CA TYR A 119 -8.02 7.64 -3.97
C TYR A 119 -6.89 6.63 -4.13
N MET A 120 -6.71 5.77 -3.13
CA MET A 120 -5.75 4.67 -3.19
C MET A 120 -6.24 3.54 -4.09
N LEU A 121 -7.54 3.24 -4.01
CA LEU A 121 -8.19 2.25 -4.85
C LEU A 121 -9.48 2.84 -5.41
N THR A 122 -9.62 2.75 -6.73
CA THR A 122 -10.79 3.18 -7.49
C THR A 122 -11.36 1.95 -8.17
N VAL A 123 -12.68 1.74 -8.09
CA VAL A 123 -13.33 0.63 -8.76
C VAL A 123 -14.32 1.16 -9.78
N PHE A 124 -14.20 0.67 -11.01
CA PHE A 124 -15.08 1.03 -12.11
C PHE A 124 -15.99 -0.16 -12.45
N PRO A 125 -17.30 0.07 -12.62
CA PRO A 125 -18.17 -0.93 -13.23
C PRO A 125 -17.78 -1.18 -14.68
N ASN A 126 -17.84 -2.44 -15.10
CA ASN A 126 -17.82 -2.76 -16.53
C ASN A 126 -19.24 -2.73 -17.06
N ASP A 127 -19.76 -1.54 -17.40
CA ASP A 127 -20.67 -1.43 -18.55
C ASP A 127 -21.04 0.01 -18.92
N ALA A 128 -21.14 0.22 -20.23
CA ALA A 128 -21.77 1.37 -20.88
C ALA A 128 -23.31 1.41 -20.73
N GLN A 129 -23.90 0.52 -19.91
CA GLN A 129 -25.35 0.28 -19.85
C GLN A 129 -26.02 0.61 -18.51
N ASN A 130 -25.29 0.98 -17.44
CA ASN A 130 -25.93 1.30 -16.16
C ASN A 130 -25.54 2.67 -15.62
N GLN A 131 -26.37 3.66 -15.95
CA GLN A 131 -26.25 5.05 -15.53
C GLN A 131 -26.34 5.23 -14.00
N LYS A 132 -26.96 4.27 -13.28
CA LYS A 132 -27.05 4.25 -11.81
C LYS A 132 -25.70 4.16 -11.08
N CYS A 133 -24.67 3.57 -11.70
CA CYS A 133 -23.35 3.37 -11.08
C CYS A 133 -22.40 4.56 -11.26
N ARG A 134 -22.85 5.63 -11.93
CA ARG A 134 -22.04 6.83 -12.21
C ARG A 134 -22.22 7.95 -11.18
N ASP A 135 -23.31 7.94 -10.42
CA ASP A 135 -23.76 9.13 -9.68
C ASP A 135 -23.55 9.07 -8.15
N GLY A 136 -22.84 8.06 -7.62
CA GLY A 136 -22.74 7.85 -6.17
C GLY A 136 -21.34 7.50 -5.69
N CYS A 137 -20.57 8.49 -5.26
CA CYS A 137 -19.37 8.29 -4.46
C CYS A 137 -19.79 8.03 -3.00
N SER A 138 -20.24 6.83 -2.63
CA SER A 138 -20.35 6.33 -1.22
C SER A 138 -20.96 4.90 -1.12
N THR A 139 -20.42 4.10 -0.18
CA THR A 139 -20.98 2.88 0.49
C THR A 139 -20.83 1.50 -0.19
N PRO A 140 -21.08 0.36 0.50
CA PRO A 140 -20.22 -0.43 1.43
C PRO A 140 -19.41 -1.57 0.74
N VAL A 141 -18.75 -2.44 1.53
CA VAL A 141 -17.61 -3.29 1.12
C VAL A 141 -17.94 -4.81 1.13
N PRO A 142 -18.24 -5.47 -0.02
CA PRO A 142 -18.48 -6.92 -0.12
C PRO A 142 -17.24 -7.71 -0.57
N ASN A 143 -17.11 -9.00 -0.18
CA ASN A 143 -15.92 -9.84 -0.32
C ASN A 143 -15.51 -10.12 -1.78
N PHE A 144 -14.35 -9.59 -2.21
CA PHE A 144 -13.73 -9.70 -3.54
C PHE A 144 -13.48 -11.16 -3.99
N LEU A 145 -13.47 -12.11 -3.05
CA LEU A 145 -13.06 -13.50 -3.27
C LEU A 145 -14.22 -14.51 -3.31
N THR A 146 -15.43 -14.15 -2.90
CA THR A 146 -16.54 -15.12 -2.72
C THR A 146 -17.76 -14.83 -3.58
N ASP A 147 -17.99 -13.57 -3.93
CA ASP A 147 -19.27 -13.16 -4.50
C ASP A 147 -19.09 -12.97 -6.01
N GLY A 148 -19.69 -13.86 -6.80
CA GLY A 148 -19.60 -13.75 -8.26
C GLY A 148 -20.59 -12.72 -8.82
N TYR A 149 -20.20 -12.06 -9.91
CA TYR A 149 -20.83 -10.91 -10.59
C TYR A 149 -22.37 -10.75 -10.54
N SER A 150 -23.15 -11.83 -10.67
CA SER A 150 -24.61 -11.76 -10.67
C SER A 150 -25.20 -11.25 -9.34
N GLU A 151 -24.55 -11.54 -8.20
CA GLU A 151 -24.98 -11.04 -6.89
C GLU A 151 -24.45 -9.63 -6.58
N MET A 152 -23.49 -9.14 -7.36
CA MET A 152 -22.88 -7.81 -7.20
C MET A 152 -23.71 -6.69 -7.85
N CYS A 153 -24.54 -7.02 -8.84
CA CYS A 153 -25.40 -6.06 -9.53
C CYS A 153 -26.88 -6.09 -9.07
N GLU A 154 -27.31 -7.17 -8.39
CA GLU A 154 -28.62 -7.26 -7.76
C GLU A 154 -28.65 -6.70 -6.33
N ARG A 155 -27.47 -6.41 -5.75
CA ARG A 155 -27.34 -5.57 -4.57
C ARG A 155 -27.06 -4.14 -5.00
N ASP A 156 -27.72 -3.18 -4.36
CA ASP A 156 -27.61 -1.73 -4.62
C ASP A 156 -26.20 -1.13 -4.35
N GLU A 157 -25.14 -1.93 -4.23
CA GLU A 157 -23.87 -1.56 -3.59
C GLU A 157 -22.64 -2.00 -4.40
N MET A 158 -22.05 -1.07 -5.16
CA MET A 158 -20.77 -1.24 -5.85
C MET A 158 -19.59 -0.79 -4.96
N MET A 159 -18.40 -1.39 -5.17
CA MET A 159 -17.19 -1.06 -4.41
C MET A 159 -16.85 0.44 -4.51
N PRO A 160 -16.77 1.18 -3.39
CA PRO A 160 -16.47 2.60 -3.42
C PRO A 160 -14.99 2.86 -3.74
N ASN A 161 -14.71 4.05 -4.25
CA ASN A 161 -13.36 4.59 -4.23
C ASN A 161 -12.92 4.75 -2.77
N VAL A 162 -11.76 4.23 -2.41
CA VAL A 162 -11.27 4.22 -1.03
C VAL A 162 -9.99 5.02 -0.91
N THR A 163 -9.95 5.86 0.13
CA THR A 163 -8.71 6.51 0.58
C THR A 163 -7.79 5.47 1.21
N MET A 164 -6.55 5.86 1.49
CA MET A 164 -5.59 4.92 2.08
C MET A 164 -5.98 4.49 3.50
N SER A 165 -6.50 5.43 4.31
CA SER A 165 -6.98 5.13 5.66
C SER A 165 -8.20 4.21 5.61
N THR A 166 -9.17 4.52 4.73
CA THR A 166 -10.36 3.67 4.52
C THR A 166 -9.96 2.27 4.04
N PHE A 167 -8.95 2.17 3.19
CA PHE A 167 -8.43 0.91 2.69
C PHE A 167 -7.89 0.02 3.82
N LEU A 168 -7.09 0.59 4.73
CA LEU A 168 -6.49 -0.14 5.84
C LEU A 168 -7.53 -0.52 6.92
N ASP A 169 -8.34 0.45 7.35
CA ASP A 169 -9.19 0.30 8.53
C ASP A 169 -10.45 -0.53 8.24
N HIS A 170 -11.03 -0.34 7.05
CA HIS A 170 -12.34 -0.91 6.71
C HIS A 170 -12.25 -1.92 5.56
N PHE A 171 -11.51 -1.60 4.50
CA PHE A 171 -11.51 -2.47 3.31
C PHE A 171 -10.78 -3.79 3.59
N LEU A 172 -9.49 -3.77 3.92
CA LEU A 172 -8.74 -5.02 4.12
C LEU A 172 -9.33 -5.92 5.22
N THR A 173 -9.84 -5.32 6.29
CA THR A 173 -10.39 -6.03 7.44
C THR A 173 -11.73 -6.69 7.15
N SER A 174 -12.56 -6.09 6.28
CA SER A 174 -13.82 -6.69 5.82
C SER A 174 -13.60 -7.77 4.77
N GLN A 175 -12.60 -7.59 3.90
CA GLN A 175 -12.37 -8.43 2.72
C GLN A 175 -11.62 -9.73 3.01
N PHE A 176 -10.72 -9.70 3.99
CA PHE A 176 -9.78 -10.78 4.22
C PHE A 176 -9.77 -11.16 5.70
N ALA A 177 -10.33 -12.33 5.99
CA ALA A 177 -10.28 -12.92 7.33
C ALA A 177 -8.81 -13.02 7.81
N ASN A 178 -8.56 -12.69 9.08
CA ASN A 178 -7.25 -12.66 9.74
C ASN A 178 -6.33 -11.48 9.39
N THR A 179 -6.79 -10.47 8.66
CA THR A 179 -5.97 -9.31 8.32
C THR A 179 -5.86 -8.31 9.46
N ALA A 180 -6.94 -8.12 10.23
CA ALA A 180 -6.95 -7.17 11.35
C ALA A 180 -5.86 -7.45 12.41
N PRO A 181 -5.60 -8.71 12.85
CA PRO A 181 -4.48 -9.01 13.73
C PRO A 181 -3.10 -8.71 13.14
N ILE A 182 -2.95 -8.81 11.81
CA ILE A 182 -1.69 -8.51 11.12
C ILE A 182 -1.49 -7.00 11.07
N LEU A 183 -2.51 -6.25 10.66
CA LEU A 183 -2.45 -4.79 10.55
C LEU A 183 -2.10 -4.11 11.88
N LYS A 184 -2.58 -4.64 13.01
CA LYS A 184 -2.24 -4.13 14.35
C LYS A 184 -0.76 -4.21 14.73
N GLN A 185 0.05 -4.96 13.99
CA GLN A 185 1.49 -5.08 14.23
C GLN A 185 2.30 -4.04 13.46
N PHE A 186 1.61 -3.18 12.73
CA PHE A 186 2.16 -2.23 11.79
C PHE A 186 1.57 -0.84 12.05
N SER A 187 2.40 0.18 11.87
CA SER A 187 2.01 1.58 11.75
C SER A 187 1.97 2.05 10.29
N TYR A 188 0.92 2.80 9.96
CA TYR A 188 0.71 3.40 8.65
C TYR A 188 0.47 4.90 8.70
N GLY A 189 0.51 5.50 9.90
CA GLY A 189 0.23 6.91 10.12
C GLY A 189 1.45 7.80 9.91
N TYR A 190 1.34 9.01 10.45
CA TYR A 190 2.42 9.97 10.65
C TYR A 190 2.25 10.59 12.04
N SER A 191 3.31 11.24 12.55
CA SER A 191 3.29 11.90 13.85
C SER A 191 3.79 13.33 13.75
N ASP A 192 3.06 14.27 14.35
CA ASP A 192 3.52 15.65 14.55
C ASP A 192 4.53 15.77 15.70
N THR A 193 4.61 14.76 16.57
CA THR A 193 5.54 14.64 17.71
C THR A 193 6.31 13.31 17.62
N PRO A 194 7.16 13.13 16.60
CA PRO A 194 7.81 11.86 16.33
C PRO A 194 8.69 11.35 17.50
N GLU A 195 9.19 12.24 18.36
CA GLU A 195 9.97 11.88 19.53
C GLU A 195 9.18 11.03 20.55
N ASP A 196 7.86 11.20 20.63
CA ASP A 196 6.99 10.44 21.55
C ASP A 196 6.97 8.94 21.22
N ASN A 197 7.37 8.58 20.00
CA ASN A 197 7.36 7.22 19.47
C ASN A 197 8.75 6.57 19.43
N ASP A 198 9.76 7.25 19.97
CA ASP A 198 11.15 6.79 19.91
C ASP A 198 11.38 5.45 20.62
N ASP A 199 10.59 5.17 21.65
CA ASP A 199 10.63 3.94 22.43
C ASP A 199 9.54 2.93 22.03
N ASP A 200 8.95 3.07 20.84
CA ASP A 200 7.99 2.11 20.28
C ASP A 200 8.58 1.33 19.08
N PRO A 201 9.06 0.10 19.29
CA PRO A 201 9.62 -0.74 18.22
C PRO A 201 8.65 -1.04 17.07
N LEU A 202 7.34 -0.93 17.27
CA LEU A 202 6.36 -1.13 16.20
C LEU A 202 6.34 0.03 15.21
N LYS A 203 6.92 1.18 15.56
CA LYS A 203 6.93 2.40 14.72
C LYS A 203 8.25 2.62 13.99
N TRP A 204 9.35 1.99 14.41
CA TRP A 204 10.70 2.24 13.90
C TRP A 204 10.91 1.95 12.40
N TYR A 205 10.00 1.24 11.74
CA TYR A 205 10.06 1.03 10.28
C TYR A 205 9.29 2.12 9.49
N ASN A 206 8.48 2.93 10.17
CA ASN A 206 7.72 4.04 9.61
C ASN A 206 8.46 5.36 9.90
N ALA A 207 9.24 5.82 8.92
CA ALA A 207 10.03 7.05 9.04
C ALA A 207 9.21 8.34 9.25
N LEU A 208 7.88 8.27 9.17
CA LEU A 208 6.98 9.40 9.45
C LEU A 208 6.54 9.48 10.92
N GLU A 209 6.90 8.50 11.75
CA GLU A 209 6.39 8.43 13.12
C GLU A 209 7.44 8.51 14.20
N PHE A 210 8.73 8.37 13.92
CA PHE A 210 9.76 8.43 14.95
C PHE A 210 10.87 9.40 14.57
N GLN A 211 11.62 9.89 15.56
CA GLN A 211 12.71 10.83 15.34
C GLN A 211 13.85 10.15 14.59
N LEU A 212 14.25 10.71 13.45
CA LEU A 212 15.41 10.24 12.69
C LEU A 212 16.68 10.26 13.56
N PRO A 213 17.65 9.35 13.30
CA PRO A 213 18.90 9.29 14.06
C PRO A 213 19.61 10.65 14.09
N ASN A 214 20.28 10.96 15.20
CA ASN A 214 21.08 12.17 15.32
C ASN A 214 22.41 12.02 14.57
N ALA A 215 22.33 12.05 13.24
CA ALA A 215 23.44 11.85 12.31
C ALA A 215 23.42 12.90 11.19
N PRO A 216 23.67 14.19 11.51
CA PRO A 216 23.55 15.28 10.54
C PRO A 216 24.54 15.18 9.37
N ASP A 217 25.69 14.52 9.59
CA ASP A 217 26.72 14.32 8.56
C ASP A 217 26.48 13.07 7.70
N MET A 218 25.50 12.23 8.04
CA MET A 218 25.18 11.04 7.25
C MET A 218 24.43 11.43 5.98
N THR A 219 24.88 10.90 4.83
CA THR A 219 24.24 11.19 3.54
C THR A 219 23.23 10.10 3.15
N ILE A 220 22.03 10.49 2.74
CA ILE A 220 21.02 9.57 2.17
C ILE A 220 20.91 9.82 0.66
N TYR A 221 21.24 8.81 -0.14
CA TYR A 221 21.05 8.81 -1.59
C TYR A 221 19.77 8.05 -1.95
N SER A 222 18.82 8.73 -2.58
CA SER A 222 17.59 8.13 -3.13
C SER A 222 17.71 8.03 -4.64
N ILE A 223 18.04 6.84 -5.14
CA ILE A 223 18.20 6.59 -6.57
C ILE A 223 16.89 6.03 -7.12
N TYR A 224 16.26 6.79 -8.01
CA TYR A 224 15.02 6.44 -8.69
C TYR A 224 15.16 6.59 -10.21
N GLY A 225 14.31 5.87 -10.95
CA GLY A 225 14.23 6.02 -12.40
C GLY A 225 13.58 7.37 -12.75
N ILE A 226 14.16 8.10 -13.69
CA ILE A 226 13.63 9.38 -14.18
C ILE A 226 12.79 9.18 -15.45
N GLY A 227 11.88 10.11 -15.74
CA GLY A 227 11.07 10.10 -16.97
C GLY A 227 9.98 9.03 -17.02
N LYS A 228 9.56 8.50 -15.87
CA LYS A 228 8.44 7.58 -15.72
C LYS A 228 7.46 8.13 -14.69
N ASN A 229 6.17 8.00 -14.98
CA ASN A 229 5.13 8.38 -14.04
C ASN A 229 5.12 7.42 -12.84
N THR A 230 5.02 7.99 -11.65
CA THR A 230 4.96 7.24 -10.39
C THR A 230 3.55 6.68 -10.17
N GLU A 231 3.46 5.52 -9.52
CA GLU A 231 2.18 4.95 -9.11
C GLU A 231 1.60 5.71 -7.93
N ARG A 232 0.31 6.08 -8.02
CA ARG A 232 -0.38 6.81 -6.97
C ARG A 232 -1.50 6.03 -6.27
N GLY A 233 -2.16 5.18 -7.04
CA GLY A 233 -3.28 4.33 -6.64
C GLY A 233 -3.58 3.32 -7.75
N TYR A 234 -4.58 2.48 -7.52
CA TYR A 234 -4.98 1.42 -8.44
C TYR A 234 -6.43 1.57 -8.88
N ALA A 235 -6.66 1.35 -10.17
CA ALA A 235 -7.99 1.27 -10.75
C ALA A 235 -8.31 -0.19 -11.07
N TYR A 236 -9.42 -0.70 -10.55
CA TYR A 236 -9.93 -2.03 -10.88
C TYR A 236 -11.24 -1.92 -11.64
N GLN A 237 -11.37 -2.74 -12.67
CA GLN A 237 -12.64 -2.89 -13.38
C GLN A 237 -13.30 -4.19 -12.94
N VAL A 238 -14.57 -4.14 -12.53
CA VAL A 238 -15.33 -5.34 -12.19
C VAL A 238 -15.73 -6.05 -13.48
N LEU A 239 -15.15 -7.21 -13.77
CA LEU A 239 -15.52 -7.98 -14.95
C LEU A 239 -16.77 -8.81 -14.71
N GLY A 240 -17.68 -8.79 -15.70
CA GLY A 240 -18.81 -9.72 -15.81
C GLY A 240 -18.39 -11.16 -15.58
N ARG A 241 -19.22 -11.97 -14.89
CA ARG A 241 -19.05 -13.43 -14.94
C ARG A 241 -19.04 -13.82 -16.41
N ALA A 242 -17.92 -14.34 -16.89
CA ALA A 242 -17.91 -15.04 -18.17
C ALA A 242 -18.81 -16.27 -17.98
N GLU A 243 -19.97 -16.26 -18.64
CA GLU A 243 -20.78 -17.46 -18.80
C GLU A 243 -19.93 -18.48 -19.58
N PHE A 244 -19.65 -19.62 -18.93
CA PHE A 244 -19.14 -20.82 -19.57
C PHE A 244 -20.26 -21.84 -19.63
#